data_AF-U6SJ41-F1
#
_entry.id   AF-U6SJ41-F1
#
_cell.length_a   1.000
_cell.length_b   1.000
_cell.length_c   1.000
_cell.angle_alpha   90.00
_cell.angle_beta   90.00
_cell.angle_gamma   90.00
#
_symmetry.space_group_name_H-M   'P 1'
#
loop_
_entity.id
_entity.type
_entity.pdbx_description
1 polymer ?
#
loop_
_entity_poly.entity_id
_entity_poly.type
_entity_poly.pdbx_seq_one_letter_code
_entity_poly.pdbx_strand_id
1 'polypeptide(L)'
;MNKDKQSLLKSVHAAFIIGKIMAFLFGLLIVIIFVSDARAKSEEEWIVIVISWFIVSFLPIAILHIIHKYIFLKKYPECKKK
;
A
#
# COMPACT_ATOMS: atom_id res chain seq x y z
N MET A 1 28.97 -2.26 10.50
CA MET A 1 28.09 -2.39 9.30
C MET A 1 28.54 -1.33 8.30
N ASN A 2 28.73 -1.69 7.02
CA ASN A 2 29.20 -0.72 6.02
C ASN A 2 28.19 0.44 5.87
N LYS A 3 28.65 1.69 5.83
CA LYS A 3 27.77 2.89 5.80
C LYS A 3 26.79 2.84 4.63
N ASP A 4 27.24 2.32 3.48
CA ASP A 4 26.44 2.16 2.27
C ASP A 4 25.28 1.17 2.48
N LYS A 5 25.55 0.05 3.15
CA LYS A 5 24.53 -0.97 3.46
C LYS A 5 23.43 -0.42 4.37
N GLN A 6 23.80 0.40 5.35
CA GLN A 6 22.83 1.01 6.26
C GLN A 6 21.96 2.07 5.57
N SER A 7 22.56 2.88 4.70
CA SER A 7 21.82 3.85 3.87
C SER A 7 20.81 3.14 2.97
N LEU A 8 21.23 2.07 2.29
CA LEU A 8 20.39 1.30 1.37
C LEU A 8 19.19 0.65 2.10
N LEU A 9 19.42 0.08 3.29
CA LEU A 9 18.36 -0.50 4.11
C LEU A 9 17.33 0.55 4.59
N LYS A 10 17.78 1.76 4.95
CA LYS A 10 16.88 2.88 5.30
C LYS A 10 16.05 3.33 4.09
N SER A 11 16.65 3.40 2.90
CA SER A 11 15.93 3.72 1.67
C SER A 11 14.87 2.67 1.33
N VAL A 12 15.20 1.38 1.48
CA VAL A 12 14.22 0.29 1.29
C VAL A 12 13.10 0.36 2.34
N HIS A 13 13.43 0.66 3.60
CA HIS A 13 12.42 0.87 4.64
C HIS A 13 11.48 2.03 4.30
N ALA A 14 12.01 3.16 3.82
CA ALA A 14 11.22 4.29 3.36
C ALA A 14 10.35 3.93 2.14
N ALA A 15 10.88 3.14 1.20
CA ALA A 15 10.13 2.65 0.05
C ALA A 15 8.91 1.80 0.46
N PHE A 16 9.02 0.97 1.50
CA PHE A 16 7.87 0.23 2.05
C PHE A 16 6.78 1.16 2.63
N ILE A 17 7.17 2.29 3.23
CA ILE A 17 6.22 3.29 3.75
C ILE A 17 5.55 4.03 2.59
N ILE A 18 6.34 4.54 1.66
CA ILE A 18 5.86 5.23 0.46
C ILE A 18 4.94 4.31 -0.35
N GLY A 19 5.30 3.04 -0.52
CA GLY A 19 4.49 2.05 -1.23
C GLY A 19 3.10 1.86 -0.62
N LYS A 20 2.97 1.87 0.72
CA LYS A 20 1.66 1.82 1.40
C LYS A 20 0.82 3.06 1.13
N ILE A 21 1.45 4.24 1.16
CA ILE A 21 0.77 5.52 0.87
C ILE A 21 0.29 5.54 -0.59
N MET A 22 1.15 5.13 -1.53
CA MET A 22 0.81 5.09 -2.96
C MET A 22 -0.31 4.09 -3.26
N ALA A 23 -0.32 2.91 -2.63
CA ALA A 23 -1.40 1.94 -2.77
C ALA A 23 -2.75 2.52 -2.31
N PHE A 24 -2.75 3.26 -1.19
CA PHE A 24 -3.94 3.95 -0.71
C PHE A 24 -4.42 5.05 -1.68
N LEU A 25 -3.51 5.89 -2.16
CA LEU A 25 -3.83 6.97 -3.10
C LEU A 25 -4.38 6.42 -4.42
N PHE A 26 -3.81 5.33 -4.93
CA PHE A 26 -4.28 4.67 -6.14
C PHE A 26 -5.70 4.13 -5.99
N GLY A 27 -5.98 3.49 -4.86
CA GLY A 27 -7.34 3.06 -4.51
C GLY A 27 -8.34 4.21 -4.47
N LEU A 28 -7.96 5.34 -3.84
CA LEU A 28 -8.80 6.53 -3.79
C LEU A 28 -9.07 7.12 -5.19
N LEU A 29 -8.05 7.16 -6.05
CA LEU A 29 -8.17 7.62 -7.44
C LEU A 29 -9.18 6.80 -8.24
N ILE A 30 -9.14 5.47 -8.09
CA ILE A 30 -10.11 4.56 -8.71
C ILE A 30 -11.53 4.93 -8.27
N VAL A 31 -11.77 5.09 -6.96
CA VAL A 31 -13.10 5.48 -6.45
C VAL A 31 -13.56 6.79 -7.07
N ILE A 32 -12.71 7.81 -7.11
CA ILE A 32 -13.05 9.11 -7.69
C ILE A 32 -13.46 8.98 -9.17
N ILE A 33 -12.72 8.18 -9.96
CA ILE A 33 -13.03 7.92 -11.37
C ILE A 33 -14.37 7.20 -11.54
N PHE A 34 -14.70 6.27 -10.66
CA PHE A 34 -15.97 5.54 -10.75
C PHE A 34 -17.16 6.34 -10.21
N VAL A 35 -16.95 7.24 -9.25
CA VAL A 35 -17.99 8.12 -8.68
C VAL A 35 -18.32 9.29 -9.60
N SER A 36 -17.42 9.73 -10.48
CA SER A 36 -17.67 10.87 -11.38
C SER A 36 -18.85 10.64 -12.35
N ASP A 37 -19.26 9.39 -12.57
CA ASP A 37 -20.41 9.02 -13.40
C ASP A 37 -21.54 8.33 -12.58
N ALA A 38 -21.72 8.78 -11.32
CA ALA A 38 -22.61 8.16 -10.33
C ALA A 38 -24.08 8.02 -10.75
N ARG A 39 -24.60 8.88 -11.63
CA ARG A 39 -26.04 8.92 -11.97
C ARG A 39 -26.49 7.78 -12.88
N ALA A 40 -25.56 7.12 -13.57
CA ALA A 40 -25.85 6.04 -14.50
C ALA A 40 -25.71 4.65 -13.87
N LYS A 41 -25.30 4.56 -12.59
CA LYS A 41 -24.89 3.29 -11.97
C LYS A 41 -26.02 2.59 -11.22
N SER A 42 -26.15 1.28 -11.43
CA SER A 42 -27.04 0.44 -10.64
C SER A 42 -26.47 0.16 -9.24
N GLU A 43 -27.30 -0.33 -8.32
CA GLU A 43 -26.86 -0.76 -6.97
C GLU A 43 -25.78 -1.85 -7.03
N GLU A 44 -25.89 -2.76 -7.99
CA GLU A 44 -24.94 -3.86 -8.22
C GLU A 44 -23.56 -3.32 -8.64
N GLU A 45 -23.52 -2.32 -9.52
CA GLU A 45 -22.28 -1.66 -9.92
C GLU A 45 -21.59 -0.97 -8.76
N TRP A 46 -22.36 -0.33 -7.86
CA TRP A 46 -21.82 0.28 -6.64
C TRP A 46 -21.18 -0.75 -5.71
N ILE A 47 -21.81 -1.90 -5.54
CA ILE A 47 -21.25 -3.01 -4.75
C ILE A 47 -19.92 -3.45 -5.35
N VAL A 48 -19.85 -3.63 -6.68
CA VAL A 48 -18.63 -4.02 -7.38
C VAL A 48 -17.53 -2.96 -7.22
N ILE A 49 -17.86 -1.67 -7.30
CA ILE A 49 -16.91 -0.57 -7.11
C ILE A 49 -16.34 -0.59 -5.69
N VAL A 50 -17.18 -0.74 -4.67
CA VAL A 50 -16.75 -0.78 -3.27
C VAL A 50 -15.88 -2.01 -2.99
N ILE A 51 -16.26 -3.19 -3.48
CA ILE A 51 -15.47 -4.41 -3.34
C ILE A 51 -14.14 -4.28 -4.07
N SER A 52 -14.14 -3.77 -5.30
CA SER A 52 -12.93 -3.56 -6.10
C SER A 52 -12.00 -2.57 -5.42
N TRP A 53 -12.53 -1.46 -4.88
CA TRP A 53 -11.75 -0.51 -4.10
C TRP A 53 -11.12 -1.17 -2.86
N PHE A 54 -11.90 -1.99 -2.14
CA PHE A 54 -11.41 -2.67 -0.97
C PHE A 54 -10.26 -3.62 -1.32
N ILE A 55 -10.43 -4.45 -2.36
CA ILE A 55 -9.40 -5.39 -2.81
C ILE A 55 -8.15 -4.66 -3.29
N VAL A 56 -8.30 -3.66 -4.16
CA VAL A 56 -7.16 -2.94 -4.76
C VAL A 56 -6.42 -2.07 -3.74
N SER A 57 -7.10 -1.57 -2.70
CA SER A 57 -6.45 -0.76 -1.66
C SER A 57 -5.87 -1.62 -0.54
N PHE A 58 -6.67 -2.49 0.06
CA PHE A 58 -6.28 -3.20 1.28
C PHE A 58 -5.38 -4.40 1.01
N LEU A 59 -5.57 -5.12 -0.10
CA LEU A 59 -4.77 -6.32 -0.38
C LEU A 59 -3.28 -5.96 -0.59
N PRO A 60 -2.90 -4.97 -1.42
CA PRO A 60 -1.50 -4.59 -1.58
C PRO A 60 -0.91 -4.01 -0.30
N ILE A 61 -1.67 -3.22 0.46
CA ILE A 61 -1.23 -2.68 1.75
C ILE A 61 -0.94 -3.81 2.74
N ALA A 62 -1.80 -4.82 2.82
CA ALA A 62 -1.62 -5.98 3.68
C ALA A 62 -0.38 -6.77 3.27
N ILE A 63 -0.19 -7.03 1.98
CA ILE A 63 0.99 -7.72 1.44
C ILE A 63 2.28 -6.92 1.77
N LEU A 64 2.31 -5.63 1.47
CA LEU A 64 3.42 -4.73 1.80
C LEU A 64 3.70 -4.71 3.30
N HIS A 65 2.66 -4.70 4.14
CA HIS A 65 2.80 -4.75 5.59
C HIS A 65 3.41 -6.08 6.05
N ILE A 66 2.93 -7.21 5.51
CA ILE A 66 3.43 -8.54 5.87
C ILE A 66 4.90 -8.67 5.47
N ILE A 67 5.25 -8.33 4.24
CA ILE A 67 6.63 -8.40 3.74
C ILE A 67 7.52 -7.47 4.57
N HIS A 68 7.10 -6.23 4.82
CA HIS A 68 7.88 -5.27 5.60
C HIS A 68 8.10 -5.75 7.04
N LYS A 69 7.04 -6.20 7.72
CA LYS A 69 7.09 -6.54 9.15
C LYS A 69 7.69 -7.92 9.42
N TYR A 70 7.26 -8.94 8.69
CA TYR A 70 7.64 -10.33 8.97
C TYR A 70 8.88 -10.79 8.23
N ILE A 71 9.20 -10.20 7.06
CA ILE A 71 10.38 -10.58 6.28
C ILE A 71 11.49 -9.54 6.47
N PHE A 72 11.25 -8.29 6.08
CA PHE A 72 12.29 -7.26 6.06
C PHE A 72 12.77 -6.87 7.46
N LEU A 73 11.87 -6.47 8.36
CA LEU A 73 12.22 -6.06 9.73
C LEU A 73 12.68 -7.22 10.62
N LYS A 74 12.30 -8.46 10.30
CA LYS A 74 12.84 -9.66 10.96
C LYS A 74 14.28 -9.93 10.54
N LYS A 75 14.59 -9.72 9.24
CA LYS A 75 15.93 -9.90 8.68
C LYS A 75 16.89 -8.75 9.02
N TYR A 76 16.37 -7.52 9.18
CA TYR A 76 17.13 -6.30 9.46
C TYR A 76 16.55 -5.52 10.65
N PRO A 77 16.66 -6.05 11.89
CA PRO A 77 16.10 -5.42 13.09
C PRO A 77 16.73 -4.05 13.42
N GLU A 78 17.94 -3.78 12.93
CA GLU A 78 18.64 -2.48 13.05
C GLU A 78 17.87 -1.32 12.40
N CYS A 79 16.99 -1.60 11.44
CA CYS A 79 16.11 -0.57 10.86
C CYS A 79 14.95 -0.17 11.79
N LYS A 80 14.70 -0.93 12.85
CA LYS A 80 13.65 -0.68 13.84
C LYS A 80 14.13 0.21 14.99
N LYS A 81 15.43 0.19 15.28
CA LYS A 81 16.05 1.01 16.33
C LYS A 81 16.36 2.39 15.75
N LYS A 82 15.53 3.37 16.13
CA LYS A 82 15.82 4.79 15.95
C LYS A 82 17.05 5.17 16.77
#